data_AF-A0A7G7BUJ3-F1
#
_entry.id   AF-A0A7G7BUJ3-F1
#
_cell.length_a   1.000
_cell.length_b   1.000
_cell.length_c   1.000
_cell.angle_alpha   90.00
_cell.angle_beta   90.00
_cell.angle_gamma   90.00
#
_symmetry.space_group_name_H-M   'P 1'
#
loop_
_entity.id
_entity.type
_entity.pdbx_description
1 polymer ?
#
loop_
_entity_poly.entity_id
_entity_poly.type
_entity_poly.pdbx_seq_one_letter_code
_entity_poly.pdbx_strand_id
1 'polypeptide(L)'
;MEAARTPAPPSGTLRGVALLPSRPRTEQVLAEFRKCQALLAAAPSDRSARQALDDAAYTLCVLLGRTTVHEAVDAAEQHLAASA
;
A
#
# COMPACT_ATOMS: atom_id res chain seq x y z
N MET A 1 3.73 34.96 18.00
CA MET A 1 3.30 34.87 16.59
C MET A 1 3.81 33.51 16.09
N GLU A 2 3.08 32.44 16.41
CA GLU A 2 2.03 31.83 15.56
C GLU A 2 2.67 30.76 14.66
N ALA A 3 2.30 29.48 14.66
CA ALA A 3 1.43 28.66 15.49
C ALA A 3 1.93 27.20 15.32
N ALA A 4 1.74 26.39 16.36
CA ALA A 4 1.85 24.94 16.28
C ALA A 4 1.04 24.44 15.07
N ARG A 5 1.66 23.68 14.17
CA ARG A 5 0.95 22.98 13.12
C ARG A 5 1.02 21.48 13.38
N THR A 6 0.28 21.05 14.39
CA THR A 6 -0.18 19.66 14.51
C THR A 6 -1.46 19.51 13.71
N PRO A 7 -1.50 18.57 12.77
CA PRO A 7 -2.73 17.84 12.49
C PRO A 7 -2.47 16.37 12.84
N ALA A 8 -2.95 15.95 14.00
CA ALA A 8 -3.23 14.53 14.21
C ALA A 8 -4.50 14.22 13.40
N PRO A 9 -4.47 13.28 12.45
CA PRO A 9 -5.69 12.88 11.77
C PRO A 9 -6.61 12.13 12.76
N PRO A 10 -7.93 12.39 12.75
CA PRO A 10 -8.87 11.49 13.37
C PRO A 10 -9.02 10.30 12.43
N SER A 11 -8.69 9.09 12.86
CA SER A 11 -9.06 7.91 12.09
C SER A 11 -9.43 6.81 13.04
N GLY A 12 -10.65 6.96 13.57
CA GLY A 12 -11.36 5.89 14.23
C GLY A 12 -11.21 4.64 13.40
N THR A 13 -10.80 3.57 14.07
CA THR A 13 -10.86 2.23 13.52
C THR A 13 -12.32 1.94 13.22
N LEU A 14 -12.77 2.26 12.02
CA LEU A 14 -13.92 1.58 11.43
C LEU A 14 -13.45 0.13 11.25
N ARG A 15 -13.56 -0.65 12.34
CA ARG A 15 -13.59 -2.10 12.32
C ARG A 15 -14.91 -2.47 11.65
N GLY A 16 -15.03 -2.15 10.36
CA GLY A 16 -15.98 -2.79 9.49
C GLY A 16 -15.71 -4.28 9.57
N VAL A 17 -16.78 -5.07 9.64
CA VAL A 17 -16.75 -6.53 9.53
C VAL A 17 -15.71 -6.91 8.48
N ALA A 18 -14.59 -7.50 8.94
CA ALA A 18 -13.39 -7.66 8.15
C ALA A 18 -13.63 -8.74 7.09
N LEU A 19 -14.17 -8.34 5.95
CA LEU A 19 -13.95 -9.05 4.70
C LEU A 19 -12.44 -9.01 4.48
N LEU A 20 -11.76 -10.12 4.78
CA LEU A 20 -10.35 -10.25 4.49
C LEU A 20 -10.15 -9.95 3.00
N PRO A 21 -9.16 -9.13 2.62
CA PRO A 21 -8.88 -8.87 1.22
C PRO A 21 -8.61 -10.20 0.51
N SER A 22 -8.98 -10.29 -0.78
CA SER A 22 -8.76 -11.53 -1.51
C SER A 22 -7.26 -11.79 -1.63
N ARG A 23 -6.80 -12.91 -1.04
CA ARG A 23 -5.41 -13.36 -1.10
C ARG A 23 -4.80 -13.29 -2.51
N PRO A 24 -5.41 -13.89 -3.55
CA PRO A 24 -4.81 -13.87 -4.89
C PRO A 24 -4.63 -12.45 -5.45
N ARG A 25 -5.55 -11.54 -5.11
CA ARG A 25 -5.44 -10.14 -5.53
C ARG A 25 -4.34 -9.42 -4.76
N THR A 26 -4.23 -9.65 -3.46
CA THR A 26 -3.18 -9.06 -2.62
C THR A 26 -1.80 -9.51 -3.10
N GLU A 27 -1.63 -10.79 -3.39
CA GLU A 27 -0.39 -11.35 -3.93
C GLU A 27 -0.03 -10.75 -5.30
N GLN A 28 -0.99 -10.70 -6.22
CA GLN A 28 -0.79 -10.12 -7.55
C GLN A 28 -0.33 -8.65 -7.48
N VAL A 29 -1.00 -7.83 -6.67
CA VAL A 29 -0.69 -6.39 -6.57
C VAL A 29 0.65 -6.18 -5.86
N LEU A 30 0.97 -6.96 -4.82
CA LEU A 30 2.26 -6.87 -4.13
C LEU A 30 3.42 -7.27 -5.05
N ALA A 31 3.22 -8.29 -5.89
CA ALA A 31 4.21 -8.70 -6.88
C ALA A 31 4.46 -7.60 -7.94
N GLU A 32 3.39 -6.97 -8.48
CA GLU A 32 3.54 -5.87 -9.44
C GLU A 32 4.23 -4.67 -8.79
N PHE A 33 3.87 -4.30 -7.56
CA PHE A 33 4.53 -3.24 -6.81
C PHE A 33 6.05 -3.46 -6.72
N ARG A 34 6.48 -4.64 -6.29
CA ARG A 34 7.92 -5.00 -6.18
C ARG A 34 8.61 -5.02 -7.54
N LYS A 35 7.94 -5.49 -8.58
CA LYS A 35 8.46 -5.46 -9.96
C LYS A 35 8.70 -4.02 -10.44
N CYS A 36 7.76 -3.11 -10.22
CA CYS A 36 7.92 -1.70 -10.56
C CYS A 36 9.03 -1.02 -9.73
N GLN A 37 9.18 -1.37 -8.44
CA GLN A 37 10.31 -0.88 -7.63
C GLN A 37 11.65 -1.30 -8.24
N ALA A 38 11.79 -2.57 -8.64
CA ALA A 38 13.01 -3.06 -9.28
C ALA A 38 13.29 -2.37 -10.63
N LEU A 39 12.25 -2.15 -11.44
CA LEU A 39 12.38 -1.42 -12.71
C LEU A 39 12.84 0.02 -12.49
N LEU A 40 12.27 0.74 -11.52
CA LEU A 40 12.65 2.12 -11.22
C LEU A 40 14.03 2.23 -10.57
N ALA A 41 14.46 1.20 -9.83
CA ALA A 41 15.83 1.13 -9.33
C ALA A 41 16.84 1.02 -10.48
N ALA A 42 16.49 0.33 -11.58
CA ALA A 42 17.32 0.21 -12.77
C ALA A 42 17.18 1.41 -13.74
N ALA A 43 15.98 1.97 -13.87
CA ALA A 43 15.65 3.06 -14.78
C ALA A 43 14.75 4.11 -14.08
N PRO A 44 15.34 5.04 -13.30
CA PRO A 44 14.58 6.01 -12.51
C PRO A 44 13.70 6.97 -13.33
N SER A 45 14.02 7.14 -14.62
CA SER A 45 13.28 8.01 -15.56
C SER A 45 12.12 7.31 -16.26
N ASP A 46 11.87 6.02 -16.00
CA ASP A 46 10.74 5.30 -16.58
C ASP A 46 9.41 5.77 -15.94
N ARG A 47 8.72 6.66 -16.65
CA ARG A 47 7.44 7.21 -16.21
C ARG A 47 6.32 6.16 -16.17
N SER A 48 6.36 5.15 -17.02
CA SER A 48 5.36 4.08 -17.04
C SER A 48 5.50 3.21 -15.79
N ALA A 49 6.73 2.81 -15.46
CA ALA A 49 7.02 2.09 -14.23
C ALA A 49 6.67 2.91 -12.98
N ARG A 50 6.87 4.23 -13.01
CA ARG A 50 6.47 5.14 -11.93
C ARG A 50 4.96 5.15 -11.72
N GLN A 51 4.18 5.33 -12.79
CA GLN A 51 2.73 5.33 -12.70
C GLN A 51 2.20 3.97 -12.21
N ALA A 52 2.71 2.86 -12.74
CA ALA A 52 2.34 1.52 -12.30
C ALA A 52 2.68 1.26 -10.83
N LEU A 53 3.82 1.78 -10.35
CA LEU A 53 4.18 1.71 -8.92
C LEU A 53 3.16 2.46 -8.06
N ASP A 54 2.82 3.69 -8.45
CA ASP A 54 1.89 4.55 -7.70
C ASP A 54 0.46 3.94 -7.70
N ASP A 55 0.02 3.34 -8.82
CA ASP A 55 -1.28 2.63 -8.93
C ASP A 55 -1.33 1.37 -8.05
N ALA A 56 -0.26 0.57 -8.05
CA ALA A 56 -0.15 -0.61 -7.19
C ALA A 56 -0.11 -0.22 -5.70
N ALA A 57 0.62 0.83 -5.35
CA ALA A 57 0.68 1.38 -4.01
C ALA A 57 -0.70 1.83 -3.52
N TYR A 58 -1.42 2.60 -4.34
CA TYR A 58 -2.78 3.03 -4.03
C TYR A 58 -3.73 1.84 -3.84
N THR A 59 -3.63 0.83 -4.71
CA THR A 59 -4.44 -0.38 -4.62
C THR A 59 -4.17 -1.15 -3.31
N LEU A 60 -2.91 -1.27 -2.88
CA LEU A 60 -2.57 -1.89 -1.59
C LEU A 60 -3.19 -1.11 -0.41
N CYS A 61 -3.08 0.22 -0.40
CA CYS A 61 -3.67 1.07 0.63
C CYS A 61 -5.18 0.86 0.75
N VAL A 62 -5.90 0.82 -0.38
CA VAL A 62 -7.36 0.61 -0.41
C VAL A 62 -7.73 -0.81 0.02
N LEU A 63 -7.04 -1.84 -0.49
CA LEU A 63 -7.34 -3.24 -0.16
C LEU A 63 -7.15 -3.54 1.33
N LEU A 64 -6.17 -2.90 1.97
CA LEU A 64 -5.77 -3.19 3.34
C LEU A 64 -6.24 -2.13 4.35
N GLY A 65 -6.96 -1.11 3.88
CA GLY A 65 -7.47 -0.02 4.71
C GLY A 65 -6.36 0.76 5.42
N ARG A 66 -5.23 0.98 4.73
CA ARG A 66 -4.06 1.71 5.26
C ARG A 66 -3.90 3.06 4.59
N THR A 67 -3.36 4.01 5.34
CA THR A 67 -3.18 5.39 4.86
C THR A 67 -1.81 5.61 4.21
N THR A 68 -0.84 4.77 4.56
CA THR A 68 0.51 4.84 4.01
C THR A 68 0.84 3.57 3.24
N VAL A 69 1.68 3.71 2.21
CA VAL A 69 2.14 2.59 1.38
C VAL A 69 2.95 1.61 2.22
N HIS A 70 3.77 2.10 3.15
CA HIS A 70 4.56 1.26 4.04
C HIS A 70 3.67 0.37 4.92
N GLU A 71 2.69 0.94 5.62
CA GLU A 71 1.73 0.16 6.41
C GLU A 71 0.94 -0.83 5.55
N ALA A 72 0.61 -0.45 4.31
CA ALA A 72 -0.09 -1.32 3.37
C ALA A 72 0.78 -2.52 2.95
N VAL A 73 2.05 -2.30 2.61
CA VAL A 73 2.97 -3.38 2.26
C VAL A 73 3.18 -4.33 3.43
N ASP A 74 3.42 -3.80 4.63
CA ASP A 74 3.60 -4.62 5.84
C ASP A 74 2.35 -5.45 6.15
N ALA A 75 1.15 -4.85 6.01
CA ALA A 75 -0.11 -5.55 6.20
C ALA A 75 -0.36 -6.63 5.12
N ALA A 76 0.06 -6.38 3.87
CA ALA A 76 -0.02 -7.35 2.79
C ALA A 76 0.85 -8.58 3.10
N GLU A 77 2.10 -8.35 3.50
CA GLU A 77 3.04 -9.42 3.83
C GLU A 77 2.53 -10.27 5.00
N GLN A 78 2.04 -9.62 6.07
CA GLN A 78 1.42 -10.31 7.20
C GLN A 78 0.18 -11.11 6.80
N HIS A 79 -0.69 -10.55 5.94
CA HIS A 79 -1.89 -11.23 5.47
C HIS A 79 -1.56 -12.48 4.64
N LEU A 80 -0.56 -12.40 3.76
CA LEU A 80 -0.11 -13.53 2.94
C LEU A 80 0.59 -14.60 3.78
N ALA A 81 1.36 -14.21 4.79
CA ALA A 81 2.03 -15.13 5.71
C ALA A 81 1.04 -15.85 6.64
N ALA A 82 0.02 -15.16 7.15
CA ALA A 82 -1.00 -15.75 8.03
C ALA A 82 -1.95 -16.71 7.31
N SER A 83 -2.00 -16.65 5.98
CA SER A 83 -2.86 -17.50 5.16
C SER A 83 -2.10 -18.66 4.49
N ALA A 84 -0.76 -18.71 4.61
CA ALA A 84 0.09 -19.75 4.04
C ALA A 84 0.05 -21.04 4.87
#